data_AF-A0AAV2K3W7-F1
#
_entry.id   AF-A0AAV2K3W7-F1
#
_cell.length_a   1.000
_cell.length_b   1.000
_cell.length_c   1.000
_cell.angle_alpha   90.00
_cell.angle_beta   90.00
_cell.angle_gamma   90.00
#
_symmetry.space_group_name_H-M   'P 1'
#
loop_
_entity.id
_entity.type
_entity.pdbx_description
1 polymer ?
#
loop_
_entity_poly.entity_id
_entity_poly.type
_entity_poly.pdbx_seq_one_letter_code
_entity_poly.pdbx_strand_id
1 'polypeptide(L)'
;MSSQIPEKEARSGLTGVMQLSQRLLLLQSHRLLLLQSHRLLLQSQQSQRLLLQQSHRLLLLQSHRLLLLQSHRLLLLQSHRLLLLQSHRLLLQHSHRLLLLHSHRLLLLQSHRLLLLQSHRLLLLQSHRLLLLQSHRLLLQQSHRLLLLQSQRLLLLQSHRLLLQQSHRLLLLQSHRLLLQQSHRLLLQQSHRLLLLQSHRLLLLQSHRLLLLQSHRLLLQQSHRLLLLHSHRLLLLQSHRLLLLQSHRLLLLQSQRLLLLQSHRLLLQQSHRLLLLQSHRLLLQQSHRLLLLHSHRLLLLQSQRLLLLQSHRLLLLQSQRLLLLQSHRLLLLQSHRLLLQQSHRLLLLQSHRLLLLQSQRLLLLQSHRLLLLQSQRLLLLQSHRLLLQQSHRLLLLQSHRLLLLQSHRLLLQQSHRLLLLQSHRLLLLQSHRLLLQQSHRLLLLQSQRLLLLQSQRLLLQQSHRLLLLQSHRLLLIWVDRETLSS
;
A
#
# COMPACT_ATOMS: atom_id res chain seq x y z
N MET A 1 -18.70 -30.97 -67.46
CA MET A 1 -17.50 -30.39 -68.11
C MET A 1 -16.25 -30.64 -67.28
N SER A 2 -16.11 -29.95 -66.15
CA SER A 2 -14.87 -29.91 -65.37
C SER A 2 -15.09 -29.26 -64.00
N SER A 3 -14.39 -29.62 -62.91
CA SER A 3 -13.56 -30.81 -62.68
C SER A 3 -13.31 -30.98 -61.18
N GLN A 4 -12.91 -32.18 -60.75
CA GLN A 4 -12.16 -32.37 -59.49
C GLN A 4 -11.12 -33.48 -59.68
N ILE A 5 -9.90 -33.30 -59.16
CA ILE A 5 -8.72 -34.05 -59.62
C ILE A 5 -8.21 -33.24 -60.83
N PRO A 6 -8.06 -33.86 -62.02
CA PRO A 6 -8.40 -33.22 -63.30
C PRO A 6 -9.72 -33.75 -63.88
N GLU A 7 -10.54 -34.46 -63.10
CA GLU A 7 -11.51 -35.43 -63.61
C GLU A 7 -12.84 -34.83 -64.11
N LYS A 8 -13.53 -35.52 -65.03
CA LYS A 8 -14.22 -34.87 -66.15
C LYS A 8 -15.77 -34.94 -66.16
N GLU A 9 -16.36 -36.09 -66.52
CA GLU A 9 -17.72 -36.16 -67.08
C GLU A 9 -18.47 -37.49 -66.77
N ALA A 10 -19.77 -37.54 -67.08
CA ALA A 10 -20.59 -38.77 -67.02
C ALA A 10 -22.06 -38.55 -66.57
N ARG A 11 -23.15 -38.50 -67.34
CA ARG A 11 -23.43 -38.35 -68.79
C ARG A 11 -24.58 -37.33 -69.04
N SER A 12 -24.94 -36.52 -68.03
CA SER A 12 -26.23 -35.80 -67.95
C SER A 12 -27.31 -36.47 -67.10
N GLY A 13 -27.07 -37.07 -65.93
CA GLY A 13 -25.81 -37.32 -65.21
C GLY A 13 -25.10 -36.13 -64.55
N LEU A 14 -23.86 -36.36 -64.10
CA LEU A 14 -23.31 -35.69 -62.91
C LEU A 14 -21.88 -35.10 -63.11
N THR A 15 -21.66 -34.05 -63.91
CA THR A 15 -22.57 -33.39 -64.88
C THR A 15 -21.74 -32.70 -65.99
N GLY A 16 -21.69 -33.20 -67.23
CA GLY A 16 -21.91 -34.58 -67.67
C GLY A 16 -22.46 -34.71 -69.09
N VAL A 17 -23.24 -33.75 -69.58
CA VAL A 17 -24.04 -33.88 -70.82
C VAL A 17 -25.48 -33.38 -70.68
N MET A 18 -26.45 -34.18 -71.15
CA MET A 18 -27.66 -33.69 -71.83
C MET A 18 -28.69 -32.92 -70.98
N GLN A 19 -29.21 -33.48 -69.88
CA GLN A 19 -30.15 -32.78 -68.98
C GLN A 19 -31.63 -33.23 -69.04
N LEU A 20 -32.01 -34.16 -69.94
CA LEU A 20 -33.41 -34.35 -70.39
C LEU A 20 -33.83 -35.83 -70.42
N SER A 21 -35.09 -36.14 -70.10
CA SER A 21 -35.71 -37.46 -70.34
C SER A 21 -37.25 -37.41 -70.37
N GLN A 22 -37.89 -37.10 -69.23
CA GLN A 22 -39.34 -37.14 -68.98
C GLN A 22 -39.96 -38.56 -69.06
N ARG A 23 -41.23 -38.70 -68.63
CA ARG A 23 -42.02 -39.94 -68.71
C ARG A 23 -43.54 -39.63 -68.67
N LEU A 24 -44.38 -40.66 -68.49
CA LEU A 24 -45.84 -40.58 -68.62
C LEU A 24 -46.57 -39.73 -67.55
N LEU A 25 -46.87 -38.45 -67.87
CA LEU A 25 -48.13 -37.67 -67.67
C LEU A 25 -47.91 -36.13 -67.92
N LEU A 26 -48.80 -35.40 -68.64
CA LEU A 26 -48.49 -34.09 -69.32
C LEU A 26 -49.66 -33.04 -69.50
N LEU A 27 -49.33 -31.73 -69.49
CA LEU A 27 -50.05 -30.47 -69.94
C LEU A 27 -51.60 -30.44 -70.08
N GLN A 28 -52.36 -30.21 -68.99
CA GLN A 28 -53.85 -30.03 -69.00
C GLN A 28 -54.34 -29.23 -67.76
N SER A 29 -55.39 -28.38 -67.71
CA SER A 29 -55.94 -27.36 -68.66
C SER A 29 -57.06 -26.50 -67.98
N HIS A 30 -56.90 -25.17 -67.74
CA HIS A 30 -57.98 -24.12 -67.69
C HIS A 30 -57.52 -22.67 -67.23
N ARG A 31 -57.68 -21.65 -68.12
CA ARG A 31 -57.95 -20.17 -67.91
C ARG A 31 -56.87 -19.08 -67.63
N LEU A 32 -57.18 -17.85 -68.09
CA LEU A 32 -56.46 -16.54 -67.97
C LEU A 32 -57.48 -15.34 -67.92
N LEU A 33 -57.06 -14.08 -67.66
CA LEU A 33 -57.91 -12.85 -67.71
C LEU A 33 -57.15 -11.50 -67.84
N LEU A 34 -57.85 -10.39 -68.15
CA LEU A 34 -57.34 -8.99 -68.29
C LEU A 34 -57.54 -8.14 -67.01
N LEU A 35 -56.57 -8.18 -66.08
CA LEU A 35 -56.40 -7.25 -64.94
C LEU A 35 -54.91 -7.19 -64.55
N GLN A 36 -54.45 -6.16 -63.80
CA GLN A 36 -53.07 -6.05 -63.26
C GLN A 36 -52.56 -4.60 -62.90
N SER A 37 -53.40 -3.57 -62.62
CA SER A 37 -52.95 -2.15 -62.41
C SER A 37 -53.59 -1.29 -61.28
N HIS A 38 -52.83 -0.86 -60.27
CA HIS A 38 -52.78 0.51 -59.67
C HIS A 38 -51.63 0.59 -58.63
N ARG A 39 -51.17 1.80 -58.28
CA ARG A 39 -50.01 2.15 -57.41
C ARG A 39 -49.60 1.18 -56.26
N LEU A 40 -48.27 1.04 -56.13
CA LEU A 40 -47.50 0.82 -54.88
C LEU A 40 -47.77 -0.46 -54.07
N LEU A 41 -47.00 -1.53 -54.31
CA LEU A 41 -46.14 -2.18 -53.28
C LEU A 41 -45.40 -3.44 -53.81
N LEU A 42 -44.18 -3.62 -53.27
CA LEU A 42 -43.43 -4.88 -53.04
C LEU A 42 -42.62 -5.58 -54.15
N GLN A 43 -41.45 -6.04 -53.67
CA GLN A 43 -40.58 -7.14 -54.13
C GLN A 43 -39.88 -6.99 -55.50
N SER A 44 -38.67 -6.43 -55.58
CA SER A 44 -37.36 -6.96 -55.11
C SER A 44 -36.69 -7.97 -56.04
N GLN A 45 -35.88 -7.48 -56.98
CA GLN A 45 -34.45 -7.81 -57.14
C GLN A 45 -33.81 -6.94 -58.25
N GLN A 46 -32.47 -6.81 -58.24
CA GLN A 46 -31.57 -6.40 -59.36
C GLN A 46 -31.03 -4.96 -59.58
N SER A 47 -31.35 -3.90 -58.82
CA SER A 47 -30.62 -2.60 -58.96
C SER A 47 -29.27 -2.58 -58.20
N GLN A 48 -28.26 -3.29 -58.72
CA GLN A 48 -26.91 -3.33 -58.14
C GLN A 48 -25.98 -2.22 -58.67
N ARG A 49 -25.47 -1.39 -57.74
CA ARG A 49 -24.62 -0.19 -57.95
C ARG A 49 -25.37 1.01 -58.54
N LEU A 50 -25.26 2.14 -57.85
CA LEU A 50 -25.00 3.51 -58.36
C LEU A 50 -24.66 4.38 -57.12
N LEU A 51 -23.72 5.32 -57.25
CA LEU A 51 -23.13 6.11 -56.13
C LEU A 51 -23.97 7.36 -55.80
N LEU A 52 -23.85 7.89 -54.57
CA LEU A 52 -24.54 9.12 -54.15
C LEU A 52 -23.55 10.18 -53.62
N GLN A 53 -23.45 11.31 -54.34
CA GLN A 53 -22.55 12.42 -53.97
C GLN A 53 -23.13 13.28 -52.84
N GLN A 54 -24.35 13.79 -52.99
CA GLN A 54 -25.00 14.65 -52.00
C GLN A 54 -26.42 14.21 -51.70
N SER A 55 -26.84 14.37 -50.43
CA SER A 55 -28.18 14.04 -49.97
C SER A 55 -28.59 14.82 -48.71
N HIS A 56 -29.75 15.48 -48.74
CA HIS A 56 -30.27 16.17 -47.55
C HIS A 56 -30.96 15.22 -46.57
N ARG A 57 -31.73 14.24 -47.08
CA ARG A 57 -32.34 13.16 -46.29
C ARG A 57 -32.27 11.85 -47.07
N LEU A 58 -31.72 10.81 -46.45
CA LEU A 58 -31.78 9.43 -46.96
C LEU A 58 -32.33 8.49 -45.90
N LEU A 59 -33.26 7.64 -46.33
CA LEU A 59 -33.87 6.55 -45.57
C LEU A 59 -33.63 5.28 -46.35
N LEU A 60 -32.89 4.33 -45.79
CA LEU A 60 -32.60 3.04 -46.41
C LEU A 60 -32.81 1.92 -45.39
N LEU A 61 -33.60 0.92 -45.76
CA LEU A 61 -33.90 -0.22 -44.88
C LEU A 61 -32.68 -1.16 -44.82
N GLN A 62 -32.17 -1.58 -45.97
CA GLN A 62 -31.03 -2.49 -46.08
C GLN A 62 -30.01 -2.02 -47.11
N SER A 63 -28.73 -2.25 -46.81
CA SER A 63 -27.62 -2.01 -47.73
C SER A 63 -26.45 -2.96 -47.45
N HIS A 64 -25.91 -3.60 -48.49
CA HIS A 64 -24.70 -4.43 -48.32
C HIS A 64 -23.41 -3.59 -48.37
N ARG A 65 -23.31 -2.66 -49.31
CA ARG A 65 -22.23 -1.68 -49.38
C ARG A 65 -22.81 -0.31 -49.70
N LEU A 66 -22.49 0.69 -48.87
CA LEU A 66 -22.84 2.09 -49.10
C LEU A 66 -21.60 2.97 -49.00
N LEU A 67 -21.48 3.87 -49.97
CA LEU A 67 -20.48 4.92 -50.07
C LEU A 67 -21.22 6.23 -50.29
N LEU A 68 -21.09 7.16 -49.34
CA LEU A 68 -21.72 8.48 -49.37
C LEU A 68 -20.67 9.53 -49.02
N LEU A 69 -20.55 10.57 -49.84
CA LEU A 69 -19.62 11.67 -49.56
C LEU A 69 -20.23 12.58 -48.48
N GLN A 70 -21.41 13.14 -48.76
CA GLN A 70 -22.10 14.07 -47.86
C GLN A 70 -23.56 13.67 -47.61
N SER A 71 -23.95 13.73 -46.34
CA SER A 71 -25.33 13.52 -45.90
C SER A 71 -25.71 14.47 -44.76
N HIS A 72 -26.87 15.12 -44.85
CA HIS A 72 -27.34 15.99 -43.78
C HIS A 72 -28.10 15.21 -42.69
N ARG A 73 -29.02 14.32 -43.10
CA ARG A 73 -29.65 13.31 -42.25
C ARG A 73 -29.65 11.94 -42.93
N LEU A 74 -29.10 10.94 -42.26
CA LEU A 74 -29.12 9.55 -42.68
C LEU A 74 -29.77 8.66 -41.62
N LEU A 75 -30.73 7.86 -42.05
CA LEU A 75 -31.37 6.80 -41.28
C LEU A 75 -31.18 5.48 -42.02
N LEU A 76 -30.50 4.54 -41.38
CA LEU A 76 -30.23 3.20 -41.90
C LEU A 76 -30.56 2.15 -40.83
N LEU A 77 -31.42 1.18 -41.15
CA LEU A 77 -31.65 0.07 -40.23
C LEU A 77 -30.48 -0.91 -40.29
N GLN A 78 -30.15 -1.42 -41.48
CA GLN A 78 -29.10 -2.42 -41.64
C GLN A 78 -28.06 -2.02 -42.71
N SER A 79 -26.79 -2.06 -42.32
CA SER A 79 -25.65 -1.89 -43.22
C SER A 79 -24.55 -2.92 -42.98
N HIS A 80 -24.03 -3.54 -44.03
CA HIS A 80 -22.93 -4.50 -43.90
C HIS A 80 -21.55 -3.81 -43.97
N ARG A 81 -21.36 -2.93 -44.96
CA ARG A 81 -20.22 -1.99 -45.03
C ARG A 81 -20.72 -0.59 -45.36
N LEU A 82 -20.41 0.38 -44.52
CA LEU A 82 -20.77 1.79 -44.70
C LEU A 82 -19.52 2.66 -44.60
N LEU A 83 -19.25 3.42 -45.66
CA LEU A 83 -18.23 4.47 -45.71
C LEU A 83 -18.93 5.82 -45.90
N LEU A 84 -18.69 6.75 -44.97
CA LEU A 84 -19.16 8.13 -45.02
C LEU A 84 -18.02 9.11 -44.76
N LEU A 85 -17.86 10.13 -45.60
CA LEU A 85 -16.91 11.21 -45.31
C LEU A 85 -17.51 12.17 -44.28
N GLN A 86 -18.71 12.70 -44.55
CA GLN A 86 -19.36 13.72 -43.71
C GLN A 86 -20.84 13.39 -43.45
N SER A 87 -21.23 13.46 -42.17
CA SER A 87 -22.63 13.34 -41.74
C SER A 87 -22.99 14.34 -40.62
N HIS A 88 -24.10 15.06 -40.76
CA HIS A 88 -24.57 15.95 -39.69
C HIS A 88 -25.36 15.21 -38.61
N ARG A 89 -26.31 14.36 -39.02
CA ARG A 89 -27.03 13.43 -38.14
C ARG A 89 -27.08 12.06 -38.78
N LEU A 90 -26.50 11.07 -38.11
CA LEU A 90 -26.52 9.67 -38.55
C LEU A 90 -27.16 8.81 -37.46
N LEU A 91 -28.22 8.09 -37.84
CA LEU A 91 -28.93 7.13 -37.01
C LEU A 91 -28.80 5.75 -37.64
N LEU A 92 -28.17 4.81 -36.94
CA LEU A 92 -27.94 3.45 -37.41
C LEU A 92 -28.38 2.44 -36.35
N GLN A 93 -29.17 1.46 -36.78
CA GLN A 93 -29.56 0.35 -35.91
C GLN A 93 -28.43 -0.70 -35.86
N HIS A 94 -28.07 -1.29 -37.00
CA HIS A 94 -27.06 -2.33 -37.11
C HIS A 94 -26.01 -2.02 -38.19
N SER A 95 -24.73 -2.15 -37.82
CA SER A 95 -23.59 -2.04 -38.76
C SER A 95 -22.51 -3.10 -38.51
N HIS A 96 -22.09 -3.84 -39.54
CA HIS A 96 -20.96 -4.77 -39.38
C HIS A 96 -19.60 -4.07 -39.47
N ARG A 97 -19.41 -3.21 -40.48
CA ARG A 97 -18.24 -2.34 -40.61
C ARG A 97 -18.68 -0.93 -40.96
N LEU A 98 -18.40 0.01 -40.08
CA LEU A 98 -18.62 1.43 -40.31
C LEU A 98 -17.30 2.18 -40.27
N LEU A 99 -17.09 3.04 -41.26
CA LEU A 99 -15.99 3.98 -41.38
C LEU A 99 -16.57 5.37 -41.59
N LEU A 100 -16.30 6.28 -40.65
CA LEU A 100 -16.70 7.68 -40.73
C LEU A 100 -15.50 8.59 -40.52
N LEU A 101 -15.33 9.59 -41.37
CA LEU A 101 -14.35 10.66 -41.09
C LEU A 101 -14.95 11.65 -40.09
N HIS A 102 -16.08 12.29 -40.44
CA HIS A 102 -16.68 13.36 -39.65
C HIS A 102 -18.17 13.12 -39.34
N SER A 103 -18.53 13.26 -38.06
CA SER A 103 -19.93 13.22 -37.61
C SER A 103 -20.25 14.25 -36.51
N HIS A 104 -21.29 15.06 -36.69
CA HIS A 104 -21.73 15.98 -35.63
C HIS A 104 -22.56 15.26 -34.55
N ARG A 105 -23.53 14.46 -34.96
CA ARG A 105 -24.32 13.59 -34.07
C ARG A 105 -24.45 12.21 -34.68
N LEU A 106 -23.98 11.21 -33.95
CA LEU A 106 -24.13 9.80 -34.31
C LEU A 106 -24.82 9.04 -33.17
N LEU A 107 -25.88 8.30 -33.49
CA LEU A 107 -26.46 7.28 -32.62
C LEU A 107 -26.31 5.92 -33.30
N LEU A 108 -25.73 4.95 -32.58
CA LEU A 108 -25.58 3.56 -33.03
C LEU A 108 -26.12 2.62 -31.95
N LEU A 109 -27.07 1.74 -32.30
CA LEU A 109 -27.45 0.69 -31.36
C LEU A 109 -26.36 -0.40 -31.33
N GLN A 110 -26.04 -0.98 -32.49
CA GLN A 110 -25.06 -2.06 -32.59
C GLN A 110 -24.02 -1.85 -33.70
N SER A 111 -22.74 -2.07 -33.37
CA SER A 111 -21.65 -2.10 -34.33
C SER A 111 -20.60 -3.18 -34.04
N HIS A 112 -20.21 -3.99 -35.04
CA HIS A 112 -19.11 -4.94 -34.85
C HIS A 112 -17.74 -4.26 -34.94
N ARG A 113 -17.52 -3.44 -35.98
CA ARG A 113 -16.31 -2.63 -36.15
C ARG A 113 -16.67 -1.22 -36.54
N LEU A 114 -16.27 -0.26 -35.72
CA LEU A 114 -16.38 1.17 -35.99
C LEU A 114 -15.01 1.82 -35.94
N LEU A 115 -14.64 2.55 -36.99
CA LEU A 115 -13.58 3.56 -36.93
C LEU A 115 -14.21 4.94 -37.18
N LEU A 116 -13.92 5.90 -36.29
CA LEU A 116 -14.31 7.30 -36.42
C LEU A 116 -13.08 8.19 -36.23
N LEU A 117 -12.82 9.10 -37.17
CA LEU A 117 -11.78 10.11 -36.95
C LEU A 117 -12.29 11.19 -35.99
N GLN A 118 -13.38 11.87 -36.33
CA GLN A 118 -13.94 12.96 -35.54
C GLN A 118 -15.44 12.79 -35.24
N SER A 119 -15.81 12.98 -33.97
CA SER A 119 -17.21 13.04 -33.54
C SER A 119 -17.46 14.10 -32.46
N HIS A 120 -18.47 14.96 -32.64
CA HIS A 120 -18.87 15.89 -31.56
C HIS A 120 -19.71 15.20 -30.49
N ARG A 121 -20.72 14.41 -30.90
CA ARG A 121 -21.55 13.61 -29.99
C ARG A 121 -21.79 12.23 -30.58
N LEU A 122 -21.35 11.20 -29.86
CA LEU A 122 -21.61 9.81 -30.16
C LEU A 122 -22.26 9.16 -28.95
N LEU A 123 -23.45 8.60 -29.15
CA LEU A 123 -24.06 7.65 -28.22
C LEU A 123 -24.04 6.28 -28.90
N LEU A 124 -23.54 5.27 -28.19
CA LEU A 124 -23.46 3.93 -28.75
C LEU A 124 -23.74 2.89 -27.66
N LEU A 125 -24.71 2.01 -27.92
CA LEU A 125 -25.11 1.01 -26.93
C LEU A 125 -24.12 -0.15 -26.90
N GLN A 126 -23.88 -0.82 -28.04
CA GLN A 126 -23.04 -2.01 -28.11
C GLN A 126 -21.99 -1.95 -29.23
N SER A 127 -20.72 -2.11 -28.87
CA SER A 127 -19.60 -2.25 -29.82
C SER A 127 -18.64 -3.40 -29.48
N HIS A 128 -18.24 -4.17 -30.48
CA HIS A 128 -17.15 -5.15 -30.29
C HIS A 128 -15.76 -4.51 -30.44
N ARG A 129 -15.55 -3.71 -31.48
CA ARG A 129 -14.30 -2.95 -31.69
C ARG A 129 -14.62 -1.53 -32.12
N LEU A 130 -14.17 -0.58 -31.33
CA LEU A 130 -14.33 0.85 -31.56
C LEU A 130 -12.96 1.54 -31.50
N LEU A 131 -12.63 2.30 -32.53
CA LEU A 131 -11.46 3.17 -32.60
C LEU A 131 -11.93 4.61 -32.86
N LEU A 132 -11.60 5.52 -31.96
CA LEU A 132 -11.91 6.95 -32.06
C LEU A 132 -10.63 7.78 -31.97
N LEU A 133 -10.31 8.60 -32.98
CA LEU A 133 -9.20 9.54 -32.80
C LEU A 133 -9.61 10.68 -31.88
N GLN A 134 -10.68 11.41 -32.24
CA GLN A 134 -11.11 12.61 -31.53
C GLN A 134 -12.61 12.60 -31.22
N SER A 135 -12.93 13.01 -29.99
CA SER A 135 -14.31 13.08 -29.51
C SER A 135 -14.53 14.16 -28.45
N HIS A 136 -15.64 14.90 -28.56
CA HIS A 136 -16.02 15.85 -27.51
C HIS A 136 -16.87 15.19 -26.42
N ARG A 137 -17.91 14.43 -26.80
CA ARG A 137 -18.78 13.70 -25.86
C ARG A 137 -19.07 12.29 -26.36
N LEU A 138 -18.63 11.30 -25.59
CA LEU A 138 -18.95 9.89 -25.80
C LEU A 138 -19.75 9.35 -24.63
N LEU A 139 -20.91 8.75 -24.90
CA LEU A 139 -21.60 7.87 -23.98
C LEU A 139 -21.60 6.45 -24.57
N LEU A 140 -21.08 5.49 -23.81
CA LEU A 140 -20.96 4.09 -24.23
C LEU A 140 -21.52 3.17 -23.15
N GLN A 141 -22.51 2.34 -23.49
CA GLN A 141 -23.03 1.36 -22.55
C GLN A 141 -22.09 0.15 -22.47
N GLN A 142 -21.84 -0.53 -23.59
CA GLN A 142 -21.02 -1.74 -23.64
C GLN A 142 -19.98 -1.68 -24.78
N SER A 143 -18.72 -1.98 -24.43
CA SER A 143 -17.63 -2.13 -25.41
C SER A 143 -16.65 -3.25 -25.05
N HIS A 144 -16.35 -4.16 -25.99
CA HIS A 144 -15.34 -5.19 -25.74
C HIS A 144 -13.91 -4.65 -25.88
N ARG A 145 -13.64 -3.87 -26.93
CA ARG A 145 -12.35 -3.20 -27.15
C ARG A 145 -12.59 -1.75 -27.60
N LEU A 146 -12.15 -0.82 -26.77
CA LEU A 146 -12.12 0.60 -27.08
C LEU A 146 -10.68 1.11 -27.11
N LEU A 147 -10.32 1.72 -28.25
CA LEU A 147 -9.11 2.48 -28.46
C LEU A 147 -9.50 3.93 -28.74
N LEU A 148 -8.93 4.87 -27.99
CA LEU A 148 -9.24 6.28 -28.19
C LEU A 148 -8.04 7.18 -27.91
N LEU A 149 -7.76 8.13 -28.79
CA LEU A 149 -6.65 9.06 -28.57
C LEU A 149 -7.10 10.23 -27.68
N GLN A 150 -8.12 10.99 -28.09
CA GLN A 150 -8.53 12.22 -27.40
C GLN A 150 -10.03 12.26 -27.08
N SER A 151 -10.36 12.50 -25.81
CA SER A 151 -11.74 12.74 -25.34
C SER A 151 -11.83 13.87 -24.33
N GLN A 152 -12.78 14.79 -24.54
CA GLN A 152 -13.08 15.79 -23.51
C GLN A 152 -13.96 15.21 -22.40
N ARG A 153 -15.00 14.45 -22.75
CA ARG A 153 -15.89 13.77 -21.79
C ARG A 153 -16.23 12.37 -22.29
N LEU A 154 -15.83 11.36 -21.51
CA LEU A 154 -16.18 9.96 -21.71
C LEU A 154 -16.95 9.45 -20.49
N LEU A 155 -18.19 9.01 -20.70
CA LEU A 155 -18.94 8.19 -19.76
C LEU A 155 -19.08 6.80 -20.36
N LEU A 156 -18.68 5.78 -19.61
CA LEU A 156 -18.78 4.40 -20.09
C LEU A 156 -19.17 3.45 -18.95
N LEU A 157 -20.18 2.62 -19.19
CA LEU A 157 -20.72 1.74 -18.16
C LEU A 157 -19.87 0.47 -18.04
N GLN A 158 -19.69 -0.29 -19.12
CA GLN A 158 -18.96 -1.56 -19.12
C GLN A 158 -17.93 -1.69 -20.26
N SER A 159 -16.66 -1.95 -19.89
CA SER A 159 -15.60 -2.26 -20.86
C SER A 159 -14.72 -3.45 -20.47
N HIS A 160 -14.40 -4.32 -21.42
CA HIS A 160 -13.39 -5.37 -21.18
C HIS A 160 -11.95 -4.86 -21.35
N ARG A 161 -11.67 -4.11 -22.42
CA ARG A 161 -10.36 -3.49 -22.67
C ARG A 161 -10.53 -2.05 -23.14
N LEU A 162 -9.96 -1.13 -22.37
CA LEU A 162 -10.00 0.30 -22.65
C LEU A 162 -8.57 0.87 -22.62
N LEU A 163 -8.21 1.49 -23.73
CA LEU A 163 -6.93 2.17 -23.96
C LEU A 163 -7.24 3.61 -24.37
N LEU A 164 -6.93 4.58 -23.49
CA LEU A 164 -6.99 6.00 -23.87
C LEU A 164 -5.64 6.69 -23.70
N GLN A 165 -5.29 7.54 -24.67
CA GLN A 165 -4.10 8.38 -24.58
C GLN A 165 -4.38 9.60 -23.67
N GLN A 166 -5.41 10.39 -23.99
CA GLN A 166 -5.75 11.63 -23.29
C GLN A 166 -7.24 11.74 -22.98
N SER A 167 -7.56 12.10 -21.73
CA SER A 167 -8.93 12.38 -21.28
C SER A 167 -9.01 13.53 -20.27
N HIS A 168 -9.90 14.51 -20.48
CA HIS A 168 -10.12 15.55 -19.46
C HIS A 168 -11.05 15.07 -18.34
N ARG A 169 -12.18 14.44 -18.67
CA ARG A 169 -13.10 13.85 -17.70
C ARG A 169 -13.52 12.45 -18.14
N LEU A 170 -13.24 11.48 -17.28
CA LEU A 170 -13.61 10.09 -17.45
C LEU A 170 -14.40 9.61 -16.22
N LEU A 171 -15.60 9.08 -16.46
CA LEU A 171 -16.31 8.23 -15.49
C LEU A 171 -16.42 6.82 -16.10
N LEU A 172 -15.99 5.81 -15.35
CA LEU A 172 -16.26 4.40 -15.67
C LEU A 172 -16.87 3.70 -14.46
N LEU A 173 -17.92 2.91 -14.68
CA LEU A 173 -18.43 2.03 -13.64
C LEU A 173 -17.58 0.76 -13.57
N GLN A 174 -17.47 0.01 -14.68
CA GLN A 174 -16.79 -1.28 -14.70
C GLN A 174 -15.77 -1.40 -15.83
N SER A 175 -14.55 -1.82 -15.49
CA SER A 175 -13.48 -2.13 -16.45
C SER A 175 -12.64 -3.35 -16.04
N HIS A 176 -12.41 -4.30 -16.95
CA HIS A 176 -11.48 -5.41 -16.66
C HIS A 176 -10.01 -5.02 -16.84
N ARG A 177 -9.68 -4.34 -17.94
CA ARG A 177 -8.34 -3.82 -18.21
C ARG A 177 -8.42 -2.39 -18.72
N LEU A 178 -7.84 -1.48 -17.96
CA LEU A 178 -7.74 -0.06 -18.28
C LEU A 178 -6.26 0.36 -18.28
N LEU A 179 -5.84 1.01 -19.35
CA LEU A 179 -4.55 1.69 -19.44
C LEU A 179 -4.82 3.11 -19.94
N LEU A 180 -4.42 4.11 -19.15
CA LEU A 180 -4.44 5.51 -19.56
C LEU A 180 -3.04 6.13 -19.42
N GLN A 181 -2.68 6.92 -20.42
CA GLN A 181 -1.47 7.74 -20.34
C GLN A 181 -1.74 9.01 -19.53
N GLN A 182 -2.74 9.82 -19.91
CA GLN A 182 -3.05 11.09 -19.24
C GLN A 182 -4.53 11.25 -18.91
N SER A 183 -4.82 11.64 -17.66
CA SER A 183 -6.18 12.01 -17.22
C SER A 183 -6.18 13.18 -16.23
N HIS A 184 -7.05 14.18 -16.43
CA HIS A 184 -7.20 15.27 -15.45
C HIS A 184 -8.13 14.89 -14.30
N ARG A 185 -9.29 14.31 -14.61
CA ARG A 185 -10.25 13.80 -13.61
C ARG A 185 -10.74 12.43 -14.02
N LEU A 186 -10.47 11.45 -13.17
CA LEU A 186 -10.86 10.06 -13.35
C LEU A 186 -11.60 9.56 -12.11
N LEU A 187 -12.77 8.99 -12.36
CA LEU A 187 -13.68 8.41 -11.37
C LEU A 187 -13.99 6.98 -11.80
N LEU A 188 -13.59 6.01 -10.98
CA LEU A 188 -13.77 4.58 -11.24
C LEU A 188 -14.48 3.91 -10.06
N GLN A 189 -15.57 3.20 -10.33
CA GLN A 189 -16.18 2.35 -9.32
C GLN A 189 -15.39 1.04 -9.18
N GLN A 190 -15.24 0.26 -10.25
CA GLN A 190 -14.58 -1.05 -10.24
C GLN A 190 -13.56 -1.22 -11.37
N SER A 191 -12.37 -1.71 -11.02
CA SER A 191 -11.35 -2.11 -11.99
C SER A 191 -10.54 -3.35 -11.56
N HIS A 192 -10.38 -4.34 -12.44
CA HIS A 192 -9.51 -5.49 -12.12
C HIS A 192 -8.02 -5.19 -12.32
N ARG A 193 -7.66 -4.58 -13.45
CA ARG A 193 -6.29 -4.13 -13.73
C ARG A 193 -6.31 -2.72 -14.29
N LEU A 194 -5.61 -1.83 -13.62
CA LEU A 194 -5.48 -0.43 -13.99
C LEU A 194 -3.99 -0.04 -14.03
N LEU A 195 -3.59 0.58 -15.12
CA LEU A 195 -2.28 1.19 -15.32
C LEU A 195 -2.48 2.66 -15.69
N LEU A 196 -1.94 3.57 -14.88
CA LEU A 196 -1.99 5.01 -15.12
C LEU A 196 -0.58 5.60 -15.11
N LEU A 197 -0.21 6.30 -16.18
CA LEU A 197 1.06 7.03 -16.19
C LEU A 197 0.91 8.33 -15.39
N GLN A 198 -0.05 9.19 -15.77
CA GLN A 198 -0.28 10.49 -15.13
C GLN A 198 -1.76 10.75 -14.80
N SER A 199 -2.02 11.20 -13.57
CA SER A 199 -3.36 11.66 -13.16
C SER A 199 -3.33 12.85 -12.18
N HIS A 200 -4.13 13.90 -12.43
CA HIS A 200 -4.24 15.00 -11.47
C HIS A 200 -5.18 14.67 -10.30
N ARG A 201 -6.36 14.10 -10.58
CA ARG A 201 -7.31 13.64 -9.56
C ARG A 201 -7.88 12.28 -9.94
N LEU A 202 -7.64 11.31 -9.07
CA LEU A 202 -8.20 9.96 -9.14
C LEU A 202 -9.04 9.69 -7.90
N LEU A 203 -10.28 9.26 -8.15
CA LEU A 203 -11.17 8.68 -7.16
C LEU A 203 -11.50 7.26 -7.62
N LEU A 204 -11.19 6.28 -6.78
CA LEU A 204 -11.39 4.88 -7.11
C LEU A 204 -11.90 4.12 -5.88
N LEU A 205 -13.04 3.44 -6.05
CA LEU A 205 -13.67 2.69 -4.97
C LEU A 205 -13.02 1.31 -4.80
N GLN A 206 -12.99 0.48 -5.84
CA GLN A 206 -12.44 -0.88 -5.78
C GLN A 206 -11.44 -1.22 -6.90
N SER A 207 -10.25 -1.70 -6.52
CA SER A 207 -9.25 -2.23 -7.48
C SER A 207 -8.53 -3.49 -6.98
N HIS A 208 -8.34 -4.47 -7.88
CA HIS A 208 -7.48 -5.62 -7.56
C HIS A 208 -5.99 -5.31 -7.79
N ARG A 209 -5.63 -4.67 -8.91
CA ARG A 209 -4.26 -4.24 -9.22
C ARG A 209 -4.25 -2.84 -9.82
N LEU A 210 -3.61 -1.91 -9.13
CA LEU A 210 -3.31 -0.55 -9.61
C LEU A 210 -1.80 -0.37 -9.67
N LEU A 211 -1.34 0.06 -10.85
CA LEU A 211 0.00 0.56 -11.12
C LEU A 211 -0.11 2.02 -11.53
N LEU A 212 0.56 2.91 -10.81
CA LEU A 212 0.48 4.34 -11.08
C LEU A 212 1.83 5.02 -10.88
N LEU A 213 2.29 5.75 -11.91
CA LEU A 213 3.59 6.43 -11.87
C LEU A 213 3.51 7.78 -11.14
N GLN A 214 2.63 8.68 -11.57
CA GLN A 214 2.55 10.05 -11.05
C GLN A 214 1.11 10.50 -10.74
N SER A 215 0.93 11.05 -9.53
CA SER A 215 -0.36 11.58 -9.08
C SER A 215 -0.27 12.78 -8.14
N HIS A 216 -1.18 13.74 -8.32
CA HIS A 216 -1.32 14.84 -7.36
C HIS A 216 -2.30 14.52 -6.22
N ARG A 217 -3.47 13.93 -6.51
CA ARG A 217 -4.45 13.54 -5.49
C ARG A 217 -5.05 12.17 -5.82
N LEU A 218 -4.78 11.19 -4.95
CA LEU A 218 -5.37 9.86 -4.97
C LEU A 218 -6.28 9.66 -3.76
N LEU A 219 -7.49 9.18 -4.03
CA LEU A 219 -8.46 8.76 -3.03
C LEU A 219 -8.88 7.32 -3.36
N LEU A 220 -8.50 6.38 -2.49
CA LEU A 220 -8.66 4.94 -2.68
C LEU A 220 -9.39 4.32 -1.50
N GLN A 221 -10.56 3.72 -1.74
CA GLN A 221 -11.28 3.00 -0.68
C GLN A 221 -10.69 1.62 -0.46
N GLN A 222 -10.71 0.74 -1.47
CA GLN A 222 -10.26 -0.64 -1.36
C GLN A 222 -9.28 -1.05 -2.46
N SER A 223 -8.23 -1.77 -2.04
CA SER A 223 -7.17 -2.22 -2.94
C SER A 223 -6.47 -3.51 -2.48
N HIS A 224 -6.26 -4.46 -3.40
CA HIS A 224 -5.46 -5.65 -3.08
C HIS A 224 -3.96 -5.46 -3.33
N ARG A 225 -3.56 -4.88 -4.46
CA ARG A 225 -2.16 -4.56 -4.78
C ARG A 225 -2.05 -3.17 -5.38
N LEU A 226 -1.37 -2.27 -4.66
CA LEU A 226 -1.01 -0.93 -5.13
C LEU A 226 0.50 -0.81 -5.31
N LEU A 227 0.90 -0.33 -6.47
CA LEU A 227 2.27 0.07 -6.78
C LEU A 227 2.25 1.53 -7.23
N LEU A 228 2.89 2.39 -6.45
CA LEU A 228 2.89 3.84 -6.63
C LEU A 228 4.31 4.37 -6.58
N LEU A 229 4.74 5.07 -7.63
CA LEU A 229 6.05 5.72 -7.62
C LEU A 229 5.96 7.07 -6.91
N HIS A 230 5.15 8.00 -7.40
CA HIS A 230 5.06 9.38 -6.89
C HIS A 230 3.61 9.79 -6.59
N SER A 231 3.39 10.29 -5.37
CA SER A 231 2.11 10.85 -4.95
C SER A 231 2.26 12.08 -4.04
N HIS A 232 1.62 13.21 -4.38
CA HIS A 232 1.63 14.37 -3.47
C HIS A 232 0.68 14.20 -2.29
N ARG A 233 -0.55 13.71 -2.53
CA ARG A 233 -1.53 13.40 -1.50
C ARG A 233 -2.22 12.07 -1.80
N LEU A 234 -2.12 11.13 -0.86
CA LEU A 234 -2.81 9.85 -0.89
C LEU A 234 -3.63 9.69 0.39
N LEU A 235 -4.94 9.53 0.24
CA LEU A 235 -5.80 8.97 1.30
C LEU A 235 -6.18 7.55 0.89
N LEU A 236 -6.02 6.61 1.81
CA LEU A 236 -6.37 5.21 1.58
C LEU A 236 -7.05 4.58 2.79
N LEU A 237 -8.21 3.96 2.58
CA LEU A 237 -8.94 3.30 3.65
C LEU A 237 -8.37 1.88 3.90
N GLN A 238 -8.38 1.00 2.89
CA GLN A 238 -7.97 -0.41 3.05
C GLN A 238 -7.02 -0.90 1.93
N SER A 239 -5.89 -1.49 2.35
CA SER A 239 -4.92 -2.11 1.43
C SER A 239 -4.33 -3.42 1.97
N HIS A 240 -4.25 -4.44 1.12
CA HIS A 240 -3.53 -5.68 1.46
C HIS A 240 -2.01 -5.53 1.24
N ARG A 241 -1.60 -5.05 0.05
CA ARG A 241 -0.19 -4.81 -0.27
C ARG A 241 -0.03 -3.45 -0.93
N LEU A 242 0.76 -2.58 -0.31
CA LEU A 242 1.12 -1.27 -0.82
C LEU A 242 2.64 -1.15 -0.89
N LEU A 243 3.16 -0.79 -2.07
CA LEU A 243 4.53 -0.29 -2.25
C LEU A 243 4.45 1.18 -2.70
N LEU A 244 5.17 2.05 -1.99
CA LEU A 244 5.33 3.47 -2.32
C LEU A 244 6.81 3.85 -2.39
N LEU A 245 7.26 4.45 -3.49
CA LEU A 245 8.60 5.05 -3.50
C LEU A 245 8.59 6.38 -2.76
N GLN A 246 7.81 7.36 -3.24
CA GLN A 246 7.77 8.71 -2.70
C GLN A 246 6.35 9.20 -2.41
N SER A 247 6.16 9.81 -1.23
CA SER A 247 4.92 10.50 -0.88
C SER A 247 5.14 11.75 0.00
N HIS A 248 4.49 12.86 -0.32
CA HIS A 248 4.54 14.04 0.56
C HIS A 248 3.58 13.93 1.74
N ARG A 249 2.33 13.50 1.49
CA ARG A 249 1.32 13.25 2.54
C ARG A 249 0.60 11.94 2.29
N LEU A 250 0.82 10.99 3.20
CA LEU A 250 0.11 9.72 3.26
C LEU A 250 -0.77 9.66 4.52
N LEU A 251 -2.04 9.32 4.31
CA LEU A 251 -3.03 9.06 5.33
C LEU A 251 -3.64 7.69 5.01
N LEU A 252 -3.47 6.74 5.92
CA LEU A 252 -3.91 5.38 5.68
C LEU A 252 -4.50 4.76 6.96
N LEU A 253 -5.69 4.18 6.85
CA LEU A 253 -6.36 3.57 8.01
C LEU A 253 -5.84 2.14 8.23
N GLN A 254 -6.01 1.23 7.27
CA GLN A 254 -5.68 -0.18 7.44
C GLN A 254 -4.76 -0.74 6.33
N SER A 255 -3.62 -1.29 6.74
CA SER A 255 -2.67 -1.98 5.85
C SER A 255 -2.17 -3.32 6.40
N GLN A 256 -2.19 -4.37 5.58
CA GLN A 256 -1.56 -5.64 5.97
C GLN A 256 -0.04 -5.61 5.73
N ARG A 257 0.41 -5.11 4.57
CA ARG A 257 1.83 -4.95 4.24
C ARG A 257 2.07 -3.61 3.54
N LEU A 258 2.86 -2.76 4.18
CA LEU A 258 3.30 -1.47 3.67
C LEU A 258 4.82 -1.44 3.57
N LEU A 259 5.36 -1.25 2.36
CA LEU A 259 6.74 -0.84 2.16
C LEU A 259 6.73 0.58 1.61
N LEU A 260 7.48 1.48 2.24
CA LEU A 260 7.61 2.84 1.74
C LEU A 260 9.04 3.35 1.91
N LEU A 261 9.61 3.90 0.84
CA LEU A 261 11.00 4.38 0.85
C LEU A 261 11.08 5.76 1.51
N GLN A 262 10.34 6.75 0.99
CA GLN A 262 10.44 8.14 1.42
C GLN A 262 9.06 8.79 1.69
N SER A 263 8.89 9.34 2.90
CA SER A 263 7.70 10.12 3.27
C SER A 263 8.01 11.38 4.08
N HIS A 264 7.38 12.51 3.73
CA HIS A 264 7.47 13.70 4.57
C HIS A 264 6.49 13.67 5.75
N ARG A 265 5.23 13.29 5.50
CA ARG A 265 4.21 13.10 6.55
C ARG A 265 3.44 11.82 6.29
N LEU A 266 3.50 10.91 7.26
CA LEU A 266 2.80 9.64 7.24
C LEU A 266 1.97 9.50 8.52
N LEU A 267 0.67 9.28 8.33
CA LEU A 267 -0.33 9.08 9.37
C LEU A 267 -0.96 7.71 9.16
N LEU A 268 -0.79 6.82 10.14
CA LEU A 268 -1.23 5.43 10.06
C LEU A 268 -2.00 5.01 11.32
N GLN A 269 -3.21 4.50 11.13
CA GLN A 269 -4.01 3.98 12.23
C GLN A 269 -3.58 2.54 12.58
N GLN A 270 -3.64 1.61 11.62
CA GLN A 270 -3.35 0.18 11.84
C GLN A 270 -2.46 -0.41 10.74
N SER A 271 -1.42 -1.14 11.17
CA SER A 271 -0.51 -1.87 10.26
C SER A 271 -0.05 -3.21 10.83
N HIS A 272 -0.11 -4.29 10.06
CA HIS A 272 0.47 -5.58 10.48
C HIS A 272 1.99 -5.64 10.22
N ARG A 273 2.44 -5.28 9.02
CA ARG A 273 3.87 -5.19 8.69
C ARG A 273 4.16 -3.90 7.95
N LEU A 274 5.08 -3.11 8.51
CA LEU A 274 5.49 -1.82 7.98
C LEU A 274 7.02 -1.76 7.95
N LEU A 275 7.58 -1.54 6.76
CA LEU A 275 9.00 -1.21 6.57
C LEU A 275 9.12 0.22 6.03
N LEU A 276 9.92 1.04 6.68
CA LEU A 276 10.20 2.43 6.27
C LEU A 276 11.70 2.70 6.20
N LEU A 277 12.18 3.21 5.07
CA LEU A 277 13.57 3.65 4.98
C LEU A 277 13.74 5.05 5.58
N GLN A 278 12.96 6.03 5.11
CA GLN A 278 13.07 7.43 5.52
C GLN A 278 11.70 8.08 5.78
N SER A 279 11.58 8.74 6.94
CA SER A 279 10.39 9.53 7.28
C SER A 279 10.72 10.80 8.09
N HIS A 280 10.17 11.96 7.70
CA HIS A 280 10.33 13.18 8.52
C HIS A 280 9.37 13.22 9.71
N ARG A 281 8.09 12.92 9.48
CA ARG A 281 7.07 12.84 10.55
C ARG A 281 6.21 11.60 10.36
N LEU A 282 6.27 10.73 11.35
CA LEU A 282 5.44 9.53 11.45
C LEU A 282 4.58 9.59 12.71
N LEU A 283 3.27 9.43 12.56
CA LEU A 283 2.35 9.09 13.65
C LEU A 283 1.78 7.70 13.39
N LEU A 284 1.93 6.79 14.34
CA LEU A 284 1.37 5.44 14.31
C LEU A 284 0.57 5.15 15.58
N GLN A 285 -0.69 4.75 15.40
CA GLN A 285 -1.50 4.26 16.52
C GLN A 285 -1.15 2.81 16.85
N GLN A 286 -1.31 1.88 15.91
CA GLN A 286 -1.08 0.45 16.15
C GLN A 286 -0.20 -0.20 15.06
N SER A 287 0.80 -0.95 15.50
CA SER A 287 1.66 -1.76 14.63
C SER A 287 2.07 -3.10 15.24
N HIS A 288 1.98 -4.20 14.48
CA HIS A 288 2.51 -5.49 14.95
C HIS A 288 4.02 -5.60 14.72
N ARG A 289 4.50 -5.29 13.51
CA ARG A 289 5.93 -5.26 13.18
C ARG A 289 6.28 -3.99 12.43
N LEU A 290 7.13 -3.17 13.04
CA LEU A 290 7.71 -1.96 12.47
C LEU A 290 9.22 -2.12 12.35
N LEU A 291 9.76 -2.02 11.14
CA LEU A 291 11.17 -1.75 10.91
C LEU A 291 11.32 -0.36 10.31
N LEU A 292 12.19 0.46 10.90
CA LEU A 292 12.42 1.82 10.44
C LEU A 292 13.91 2.15 10.47
N LEU A 293 14.46 2.60 9.34
CA LEU A 293 15.88 2.99 9.29
C LEU A 293 16.07 4.41 9.84
N HIS A 294 15.44 5.42 9.23
CA HIS A 294 15.66 6.83 9.60
C HIS A 294 14.35 7.58 9.86
N SER A 295 14.25 8.22 11.05
CA SER A 295 13.14 9.11 11.40
C SER A 295 13.58 10.39 12.12
N HIS A 296 13.03 11.55 11.72
CA HIS A 296 13.24 12.78 12.49
C HIS A 296 12.28 12.88 13.68
N ARG A 297 10.99 12.56 13.49
CA ARG A 297 9.98 12.52 14.56
C ARG A 297 9.07 11.30 14.39
N LEU A 298 9.10 10.42 15.39
CA LEU A 298 8.22 9.27 15.51
C LEU A 298 7.39 9.39 16.79
N LEU A 299 6.07 9.43 16.65
CA LEU A 299 5.13 9.19 17.74
C LEU A 299 4.45 7.84 17.51
N LEU A 300 4.51 6.96 18.50
CA LEU A 300 3.90 5.63 18.41
C LEU A 300 3.16 5.28 19.69
N LEU A 301 1.87 4.93 19.56
CA LEU A 301 1.06 4.56 20.71
C LEU A 301 1.34 3.09 21.12
N GLN A 302 1.13 2.13 20.21
CA GLN A 302 1.27 0.70 20.51
C GLN A 302 2.08 -0.07 19.45
N SER A 303 3.07 -0.84 19.91
CA SER A 303 3.84 -1.78 19.06
C SER A 303 4.14 -3.11 19.73
N GLN A 304 4.02 -4.22 18.99
CA GLN A 304 4.51 -5.51 19.47
C GLN A 304 6.03 -5.65 19.23
N ARG A 305 6.50 -5.34 18.01
CA ARG A 305 7.94 -5.36 17.68
C ARG A 305 8.33 -4.11 16.90
N LEU A 306 9.23 -3.33 17.48
CA LEU A 306 9.86 -2.15 16.86
C LEU A 306 11.37 -2.36 16.77
N LEU A 307 11.90 -2.36 15.55
CA LEU A 307 13.34 -2.20 15.31
C LEU A 307 13.56 -0.83 14.65
N LEU A 308 14.49 -0.05 15.20
CA LEU A 308 14.78 1.28 14.70
C LEU A 308 16.29 1.56 14.69
N LEU A 309 16.84 1.96 13.54
CA LEU A 309 18.27 2.27 13.46
C LEU A 309 18.55 3.67 14.02
N GLN A 310 17.98 4.72 13.42
CA GLN A 310 18.24 6.11 13.79
C GLN A 310 16.96 6.93 13.99
N SER A 311 16.85 7.58 15.16
CA SER A 311 15.76 8.53 15.45
C SER A 311 16.27 9.80 16.13
N HIS A 312 15.82 10.95 15.65
CA HIS A 312 16.13 12.22 16.33
C HIS A 312 15.20 12.48 17.52
N ARG A 313 13.89 12.21 17.38
CA ARG A 313 12.91 12.21 18.48
C ARG A 313 11.95 11.04 18.37
N LEU A 314 11.89 10.22 19.42
CA LEU A 314 10.98 9.10 19.58
C LEU A 314 10.16 9.28 20.87
N LEU A 315 8.83 9.34 20.73
CA LEU A 315 7.91 9.18 21.85
C LEU A 315 7.14 7.88 21.65
N LEU A 316 7.11 7.02 22.67
CA LEU A 316 6.46 5.73 22.60
C LEU A 316 5.69 5.43 23.88
N LEU A 317 4.40 5.12 23.77
CA LEU A 317 3.61 4.78 24.97
C LEU A 317 3.87 3.32 25.38
N GLN A 318 3.58 2.35 24.52
CA GLN A 318 3.64 0.92 24.85
C GLN A 318 4.39 0.09 23.79
N SER A 319 5.39 -0.69 24.23
CA SER A 319 6.10 -1.67 23.40
C SER A 319 6.36 -2.99 24.11
N GLN A 320 6.11 -4.12 23.43
CA GLN A 320 6.54 -5.42 23.95
C GLN A 320 8.04 -5.67 23.74
N ARG A 321 8.55 -5.38 22.54
CA ARG A 321 9.97 -5.48 22.18
C ARG A 321 10.42 -4.28 21.37
N LEU A 322 11.38 -3.53 21.91
CA LEU A 322 12.04 -2.41 21.26
C LEU A 322 13.54 -2.70 21.15
N LEU A 323 14.07 -2.73 19.93
CA LEU A 323 15.51 -2.63 19.68
C LEU A 323 15.76 -1.30 18.97
N LEU A 324 16.66 -0.49 19.51
CA LEU A 324 17.03 0.76 18.86
C LEU A 324 18.53 1.02 18.97
N LEU A 325 19.15 1.37 17.84
CA LEU A 325 20.60 1.57 17.80
C LEU A 325 20.96 2.99 18.28
N GLN A 326 20.41 4.02 17.65
CA GLN A 326 20.79 5.41 17.93
C GLN A 326 19.56 6.33 18.11
N SER A 327 19.51 7.02 19.26
CA SER A 327 18.49 8.04 19.54
C SER A 327 19.08 9.30 20.16
N HIS A 328 18.61 10.47 19.70
CA HIS A 328 18.92 11.73 20.38
C HIS A 328 17.98 11.98 21.57
N ARG A 329 16.67 11.78 21.40
CA ARG A 329 15.70 11.89 22.50
C ARG A 329 14.69 10.73 22.41
N LEU A 330 14.67 9.91 23.46
CA LEU A 330 13.72 8.82 23.66
C LEU A 330 12.91 9.08 24.93
N LEU A 331 11.60 9.25 24.79
CA LEU A 331 10.67 9.17 25.92
C LEU A 331 9.83 7.91 25.73
N LEU A 332 9.78 7.06 26.75
CA LEU A 332 9.01 5.83 26.69
C LEU A 332 8.31 5.54 28.02
N LEU A 333 7.00 5.28 27.96
CA LEU A 333 6.22 5.03 29.17
C LEU A 333 6.38 3.59 29.64
N GLN A 334 6.04 2.61 28.79
CA GLN A 334 6.02 1.19 29.17
C GLN A 334 6.71 0.29 28.12
N SER A 335 7.71 -0.46 28.56
CA SER A 335 8.39 -1.49 27.75
C SER A 335 8.58 -2.82 28.48
N HIS A 336 8.28 -3.93 27.82
CA HIS A 336 8.58 -5.25 28.41
C HIS A 336 10.04 -5.67 28.17
N ARG A 337 10.56 -5.48 26.95
CA ARG A 337 12.00 -5.64 26.63
C ARG A 337 12.48 -4.48 25.78
N LEU A 338 13.55 -3.83 26.23
CA LEU A 338 14.20 -2.72 25.54
C LEU A 338 15.71 -2.95 25.50
N LEU A 339 16.28 -3.03 24.30
CA LEU A 339 17.72 -2.98 24.06
C LEU A 339 18.06 -1.65 23.38
N LEU A 340 19.05 -0.93 23.93
CA LEU A 340 19.54 0.33 23.40
C LEU A 340 21.06 0.35 23.30
N GLN A 341 21.59 0.66 22.12
CA GLN A 341 23.02 0.84 21.96
C GLN A 341 23.45 2.25 22.40
N GLN A 342 22.90 3.31 21.80
CA GLN A 342 23.30 4.70 22.07
C GLN A 342 22.09 5.62 22.26
N SER A 343 22.11 6.42 23.34
CA SER A 343 21.13 7.47 23.59
C SER A 343 21.72 8.73 24.25
N HIS A 344 21.40 9.92 23.74
CA HIS A 344 21.79 11.17 24.42
C HIS A 344 20.89 11.49 25.61
N ARG A 345 19.57 11.46 25.41
CA ARG A 345 18.58 11.64 26.48
C ARG A 345 17.52 10.56 26.42
N LEU A 346 17.42 9.81 27.51
CA LEU A 346 16.42 8.77 27.70
C LEU A 346 15.64 9.04 29.00
N LEU A 347 14.31 9.09 28.89
CA LEU A 347 13.39 9.03 30.02
C LEU A 347 12.55 7.76 29.88
N LEU A 348 12.52 6.95 30.94
CA LEU A 348 11.73 5.73 31.04
C LEU A 348 10.90 5.73 32.32
N LEU A 349 9.59 5.55 32.19
CA LEU A 349 8.76 5.36 33.39
C LEU A 349 8.89 3.91 33.88
N GLN A 350 8.52 2.93 33.04
CA GLN A 350 8.47 1.52 33.41
C GLN A 350 9.15 0.61 32.37
N SER A 351 10.05 -0.24 32.85
CA SER A 351 10.68 -1.28 32.02
C SER A 351 10.84 -2.61 32.77
N HIS A 352 10.46 -3.73 32.16
CA HIS A 352 10.67 -5.03 32.80
C HIS A 352 12.10 -5.56 32.58
N ARG A 353 12.65 -5.44 31.36
CA ARG A 353 14.07 -5.68 31.07
C ARG A 353 14.65 -4.54 30.22
N LEU A 354 15.64 -3.86 30.77
CA LEU A 354 16.43 -2.84 30.09
C LEU A 354 17.88 -3.31 29.95
N LEU A 355 18.40 -3.19 28.74
CA LEU A 355 19.81 -3.41 28.40
C LEU A 355 20.28 -2.18 27.63
N LEU A 356 21.26 -1.45 28.16
CA LEU A 356 21.73 -0.21 27.56
C LEU A 356 23.26 -0.14 27.53
N LEU A 357 23.85 0.04 26.35
CA LEU A 357 25.30 0.11 26.23
C LEU A 357 25.82 1.49 26.64
N GLN A 358 25.35 2.57 26.00
CA GLN A 358 25.85 3.94 26.25
C GLN A 358 24.73 4.98 26.38
N SER A 359 24.76 5.76 27.47
CA SER A 359 23.87 6.92 27.65
C SER A 359 24.56 8.14 28.28
N GLN A 360 24.24 9.34 27.77
CA GLN A 360 24.67 10.58 28.44
C GLN A 360 23.76 10.94 29.62
N ARG A 361 22.44 10.85 29.44
CA ARG A 361 21.45 11.10 30.51
C ARG A 361 20.35 10.05 30.48
N LEU A 362 20.26 9.27 31.55
CA LEU A 362 19.20 8.29 31.81
C LEU A 362 18.45 8.69 33.07
N LEU A 363 17.15 8.96 32.93
CA LEU A 363 16.21 8.99 34.06
C LEU A 363 15.29 7.78 33.95
N LEU A 364 15.17 7.01 35.02
CA LEU A 364 14.34 5.82 35.05
C LEU A 364 13.56 5.73 36.38
N LEU A 365 12.23 5.63 36.31
CA LEU A 365 11.44 5.52 37.55
C LEU A 365 11.47 4.07 38.07
N GLN A 366 11.04 3.09 37.27
CA GLN A 366 10.89 1.70 37.71
C GLN A 366 11.50 0.70 36.71
N SER A 367 12.38 -0.17 37.21
CA SER A 367 12.92 -1.30 36.43
C SER A 367 13.00 -2.60 37.21
N HIS A 368 12.59 -3.72 36.59
CA HIS A 368 12.74 -5.03 37.23
C HIS A 368 14.17 -5.60 37.02
N ARG A 369 14.71 -5.51 35.80
CA ARG A 369 16.13 -5.80 35.51
C ARG A 369 16.74 -4.71 34.64
N LEU A 370 17.79 -4.08 35.14
CA LEU A 370 18.61 -3.09 34.43
C LEU A 370 20.04 -3.59 34.31
N LEU A 371 20.52 -3.64 33.07
CA LEU A 371 21.92 -3.87 32.72
C LEU A 371 22.39 -2.66 31.93
N LEU A 372 23.40 -1.95 32.43
CA LEU A 372 23.95 -0.80 31.72
C LEU A 372 25.47 -0.73 31.82
N LEU A 373 26.14 -0.55 30.68
CA LEU A 373 27.61 -0.56 30.63
C LEU A 373 28.16 0.82 31.01
N GLN A 374 27.76 1.87 30.29
CA GLN A 374 28.32 3.22 30.47
C GLN A 374 27.24 4.30 30.58
N SER A 375 27.29 5.09 31.66
CA SER A 375 26.44 6.28 31.83
C SER A 375 27.19 7.48 32.42
N GLN A 376 26.95 8.67 31.87
CA GLN A 376 27.46 9.91 32.49
C GLN A 376 26.59 10.36 33.67
N ARG A 377 25.27 10.33 33.51
CA ARG A 377 24.30 10.66 34.58
C ARG A 377 23.15 9.65 34.57
N LEU A 378 23.01 8.93 35.68
CA LEU A 378 21.94 7.97 35.93
C LEU A 378 21.18 8.40 37.19
N LEU A 379 19.89 8.71 37.04
CA LEU A 379 18.96 8.84 38.18
C LEU A 379 17.96 7.68 38.10
N LEU A 380 17.83 6.93 39.19
CA LEU A 380 16.94 5.78 39.25
C LEU A 380 16.16 5.75 40.56
N LEU A 381 14.83 5.71 40.50
CA LEU A 381 14.03 5.66 41.73
C LEU A 381 14.01 4.22 42.30
N GLN A 382 13.52 3.25 41.53
CA GLN A 382 13.31 1.88 42.00
C GLN A 382 13.85 0.82 41.03
N SER A 383 14.68 -0.09 41.55
CA SER A 383 15.15 -1.27 40.81
C SER A 383 15.15 -2.56 41.63
N HIS A 384 14.83 -3.69 41.00
CA HIS A 384 15.00 -5.00 41.63
C HIS A 384 16.41 -5.58 41.40
N ARG A 385 16.89 -5.60 40.16
CA ARG A 385 18.26 -6.00 39.83
C ARG A 385 18.91 -4.97 38.93
N LEU A 386 20.05 -4.45 39.37
CA LEU A 386 20.81 -3.44 38.66
C LEU A 386 22.28 -3.88 38.60
N LEU A 387 22.78 -4.11 37.38
CA LEU A 387 24.20 -4.30 37.12
C LEU A 387 24.71 -3.10 36.34
N LEU A 388 25.76 -2.47 36.86
CA LEU A 388 26.40 -1.31 36.25
C LEU A 388 27.91 -1.45 36.20
N GLN A 389 28.49 -1.30 35.01
CA GLN A 389 29.94 -1.35 34.84
C GLN A 389 30.58 0.00 35.18
N GLN A 390 30.19 1.08 34.51
CA GLN A 390 30.79 2.41 34.69
C GLN A 390 29.72 3.52 34.79
N SER A 391 29.85 4.34 35.84
CA SER A 391 29.01 5.54 36.01
C SER A 391 29.77 6.74 36.61
N HIS A 392 29.65 7.93 36.01
CA HIS A 392 30.25 9.13 36.60
C HIS A 392 29.40 9.71 37.75
N ARG A 393 28.07 9.77 37.58
CA ARG A 393 27.13 10.19 38.62
C ARG A 393 25.92 9.26 38.65
N LEU A 394 25.74 8.61 39.79
CA LEU A 394 24.61 7.74 40.09
C LEU A 394 23.88 8.24 41.33
N LEU A 395 22.59 8.56 41.17
CA LEU A 395 21.66 8.71 42.30
C LEU A 395 20.65 7.58 42.21
N LEU A 396 20.49 6.82 43.29
CA LEU A 396 19.52 5.74 43.34
C LEU A 396 18.83 5.69 44.71
N LEU A 397 17.49 5.66 44.71
CA LEU A 397 16.73 5.67 45.96
C LEU A 397 16.61 4.26 46.54
N GLN A 398 16.05 3.30 45.79
CA GLN A 398 15.77 1.95 46.29
C GLN A 398 16.24 0.85 45.32
N SER A 399 17.05 -0.09 45.83
CA SER A 399 17.51 -1.27 45.08
C SER A 399 17.48 -2.57 45.90
N HIS A 400 17.03 -3.67 45.31
CA HIS A 400 17.09 -4.98 45.98
C HIS A 400 18.45 -5.68 45.79
N ARG A 401 18.97 -5.70 44.56
CA ARG A 401 20.31 -6.20 44.25
C ARG A 401 21.02 -5.23 43.30
N LEU A 402 22.14 -4.69 43.76
CA LEU A 402 22.96 -3.73 43.05
C LEU A 402 24.40 -4.27 42.98
N LEU A 403 24.91 -4.47 41.77
CA LEU A 403 26.33 -4.71 41.53
C LEU A 403 26.89 -3.53 40.73
N LEU A 404 27.95 -2.91 41.23
CA LEU A 404 28.66 -1.81 40.58
C LEU A 404 30.16 -2.10 40.53
N LEU A 405 30.72 -2.07 39.32
CA LEU A 405 32.17 -2.26 39.14
C LEU A 405 32.89 -0.94 39.45
N GLN A 406 32.56 0.15 38.75
CA GLN A 406 33.22 1.45 38.91
C GLN A 406 32.22 2.62 39.00
N SER A 407 32.40 3.47 40.00
CA SER A 407 31.65 4.73 40.12
C SER A 407 32.48 5.90 40.69
N HIS A 408 32.29 7.12 40.16
CA HIS A 408 32.96 8.31 40.73
C HIS A 408 32.13 8.97 41.83
N ARG A 409 30.82 9.17 41.62
CA ARG A 409 29.91 9.70 42.64
C ARG A 409 28.66 8.84 42.70
N LEU A 410 28.46 8.21 43.85
CA LEU A 410 27.32 7.37 44.15
C LEU A 410 26.61 7.90 45.40
N LEU A 411 25.31 8.20 45.28
CA LEU A 411 24.41 8.38 46.42
C LEU A 411 23.37 7.25 46.39
N LEU A 412 23.27 6.52 47.49
CA LEU A 412 22.31 5.43 47.67
C LEU A 412 21.55 5.60 48.99
N GLN A 413 20.22 5.65 48.91
CA GLN A 413 19.37 5.77 50.10
C GLN A 413 19.13 4.39 50.74
N GLN A 414 18.58 3.42 50.01
CA GLN A 414 18.25 2.09 50.53
C GLN A 414 18.69 0.96 49.59
N SER A 415 19.39 -0.04 50.14
CA SER A 415 19.77 -1.25 49.40
C SER A 415 19.74 -2.54 50.24
N HIS A 416 19.16 -3.62 49.69
CA HIS A 416 19.17 -4.93 50.39
C HIS A 416 20.48 -5.71 50.18
N ARG A 417 21.01 -5.74 48.96
CA ARG A 417 22.32 -6.33 48.66
C ARG A 417 23.09 -5.43 47.69
N LEU A 418 24.25 -4.98 48.14
CA LEU A 418 25.15 -4.09 47.42
C LEU A 418 26.54 -4.72 47.37
N LEU A 419 27.04 -4.95 46.16
CA LEU A 419 28.46 -5.24 45.93
C LEU A 419 29.05 -4.08 45.12
N LEU A 420 30.12 -3.47 45.62
CA LEU A 420 30.82 -2.37 44.97
C LEU A 420 32.33 -2.70 44.93
N LEU A 421 32.91 -2.76 43.73
CA LEU A 421 34.35 -3.00 43.62
C LEU A 421 35.15 -1.71 43.86
N GLN A 422 34.89 -0.67 43.07
CA GLN A 422 35.63 0.59 43.16
C GLN A 422 34.69 1.82 43.20
N SER A 423 34.90 2.69 44.19
CA SER A 423 34.17 3.96 44.30
C SER A 423 35.03 5.12 44.81
N HIS A 424 34.90 6.30 44.21
CA HIS A 424 35.64 7.50 44.67
C HIS A 424 34.90 8.24 45.80
N ARG A 425 33.60 8.47 45.64
CA ARG A 425 32.73 9.07 46.66
C ARG A 425 31.44 8.29 46.75
N LEU A 426 31.18 7.75 47.94
CA LEU A 426 30.05 6.89 48.24
C LEU A 426 29.37 7.42 49.51
N LEU A 427 28.11 7.83 49.38
CA LEU A 427 27.22 8.07 50.52
C LEU A 427 26.14 6.98 50.54
N LEU A 428 26.03 6.27 51.66
CA LEU A 428 25.02 5.25 51.92
C LEU A 428 24.23 5.59 53.18
N LEU A 429 22.92 5.73 53.06
CA LEU A 429 22.06 5.93 54.22
C LEU A 429 21.78 4.59 54.91
N GLN A 430 21.20 3.62 54.19
CA GLN A 430 20.82 2.31 54.74
C GLN A 430 21.20 1.14 53.81
N SER A 431 21.82 0.08 54.37
CA SER A 431 22.09 -1.17 53.65
C SER A 431 21.98 -2.44 54.51
N HIS A 432 21.35 -3.50 53.99
CA HIS A 432 21.27 -4.78 54.73
C HIS A 432 22.51 -5.66 54.56
N ARG A 433 23.03 -5.79 53.34
CA ARG A 433 24.30 -6.49 53.06
C ARG A 433 25.14 -5.66 52.10
N LEU A 434 26.33 -5.32 52.54
CA LEU A 434 27.31 -4.54 51.80
C LEU A 434 28.64 -5.29 51.76
N LEU A 435 29.15 -5.56 50.55
CA LEU A 435 30.56 -5.88 50.33
C LEU A 435 31.19 -4.72 49.54
N LEU A 436 32.30 -4.19 50.04
CA LEU A 436 33.05 -3.12 49.41
C LEU A 436 34.53 -3.48 49.33
N GLN A 437 35.08 -3.55 48.12
CA GLN A 437 36.49 -3.89 47.93
C GLN A 437 37.39 -2.66 48.12
N GLN A 438 37.15 -1.58 47.37
CA GLN A 438 37.95 -0.35 47.40
C GLN A 438 37.08 0.91 47.42
N SER A 439 37.34 1.81 48.39
CA SER A 439 36.72 3.14 48.43
C SER A 439 37.65 4.26 48.93
N HIS A 440 37.64 5.41 48.24
CA HIS A 440 38.43 6.57 48.67
C HIS A 440 37.74 7.39 49.78
N ARG A 441 36.43 7.63 49.65
CA ARG A 441 35.60 8.28 50.69
C ARG A 441 34.28 7.56 50.84
N LEU A 442 34.08 6.97 52.01
CA LEU A 442 32.86 6.30 52.44
C LEU A 442 32.23 7.02 53.64
N LEU A 443 30.95 7.34 53.49
CA LEU A 443 30.06 7.76 54.56
C LEU A 443 28.88 6.78 54.58
N LEU A 444 28.73 6.06 55.69
CA LEU A 444 27.67 5.09 55.86
C LEU A 444 27.01 5.27 57.23
N LEU A 445 25.70 5.53 57.24
CA LEU A 445 24.97 5.76 58.48
C LEU A 445 24.59 4.43 59.15
N GLN A 446 23.88 3.55 58.43
CA GLN A 446 23.37 2.28 58.99
C GLN A 446 23.64 1.07 58.09
N SER A 447 24.19 -0.01 58.68
CA SER A 447 24.30 -1.31 58.00
C SER A 447 24.10 -2.54 58.89
N GLN A 448 23.46 -3.59 58.34
CA GLN A 448 23.29 -4.86 59.08
C GLN A 448 24.39 -5.89 58.84
N ARG A 449 25.03 -5.92 57.67
CA ARG A 449 26.22 -6.77 57.43
C ARG A 449 27.16 -6.03 56.50
N LEU A 450 28.36 -5.77 56.98
CA LEU A 450 29.37 -4.97 56.30
C LEU A 450 30.68 -5.74 56.23
N LEU A 451 31.27 -5.78 55.04
CA LEU A 451 32.53 -6.42 54.71
C LEU A 451 33.33 -5.43 53.86
N LEU A 452 34.41 -4.90 54.43
CA LEU A 452 35.32 -3.95 53.81
C LEU A 452 36.69 -4.58 53.65
N LEU A 453 37.26 -4.51 52.46
CA LEU A 453 38.64 -4.95 52.23
C LEU A 453 39.63 -3.78 52.31
N GLN A 454 39.34 -2.66 51.65
CA GLN A 454 40.21 -1.46 51.65
C GLN A 454 39.39 -0.15 51.61
N SER A 455 39.66 0.79 52.52
CA SER A 455 39.08 2.15 52.50
C SER A 455 40.05 3.21 53.04
N GLN A 456 40.20 4.32 52.33
CA GLN A 456 41.13 5.40 52.75
C GLN A 456 40.53 6.40 53.75
N ARG A 457 39.25 6.72 53.64
CA ARG A 457 38.52 7.57 54.58
C ARG A 457 37.12 7.01 54.80
N LEU A 458 36.81 6.67 56.04
CA LEU A 458 35.61 5.98 56.47
C LEU A 458 35.00 6.69 57.66
N LEU A 459 33.68 6.91 57.60
CA LEU A 459 32.86 7.39 58.71
C LEU A 459 31.63 6.48 58.81
N LEU A 460 31.49 5.83 59.96
CA LEU A 460 30.42 4.90 60.31
C LEU A 460 29.67 5.41 61.55
N GLN A 461 28.34 5.32 61.54
CA GLN A 461 27.52 5.70 62.69
C GLN A 461 26.93 4.50 63.44
N GLN A 462 26.36 3.50 62.74
CA GLN A 462 25.79 2.29 63.36
C GLN A 462 25.96 1.02 62.48
N SER A 463 26.37 -0.11 63.07
CA SER A 463 26.53 -1.39 62.37
C SER A 463 26.31 -2.63 63.25
N HIS A 464 25.71 -3.70 62.72
CA HIS A 464 25.38 -4.92 63.50
C HIS A 464 25.95 -6.25 62.93
N ARG A 465 27.24 -6.53 63.18
CA ARG A 465 28.07 -7.75 62.90
C ARG A 465 29.08 -7.63 61.72
N LEU A 466 30.31 -8.15 61.94
CA LEU A 466 31.64 -7.69 61.44
C LEU A 466 32.47 -8.87 60.85
N LEU A 467 33.17 -8.75 59.69
CA LEU A 467 34.02 -9.81 59.09
C LEU A 467 35.20 -9.28 58.21
N LEU A 468 36.34 -10.01 58.15
CA LEU A 468 37.61 -9.76 57.39
C LEU A 468 38.42 -11.08 57.11
N LEU A 469 39.38 -11.15 56.14
CA LEU A 469 40.38 -12.26 55.98
C LEU A 469 41.48 -12.07 54.86
N GLN A 470 42.77 -12.44 55.10
CA GLN A 470 43.84 -12.77 54.10
C GLN A 470 45.01 -13.60 54.78
N SER A 471 45.01 -14.95 54.67
CA SER A 471 46.03 -16.01 55.01
C SER A 471 46.76 -16.13 56.40
N HIS A 472 46.43 -17.14 57.24
CA HIS A 472 47.28 -18.04 58.12
C HIS A 472 46.36 -19.09 58.88
N ARG A 473 46.87 -20.10 59.68
CA ARG A 473 46.21 -21.43 60.00
C ARG A 473 45.51 -21.66 61.38
N LEU A 474 44.71 -22.76 61.43
CA LEU A 474 44.28 -23.63 62.56
C LEU A 474 42.99 -23.27 63.35
N LEU A 475 42.26 -24.26 63.92
CA LEU A 475 41.30 -25.16 63.25
C LEU A 475 39.89 -24.75 63.72
N LEU A 476 39.48 -25.14 64.95
CA LEU A 476 38.08 -25.05 65.44
C LEU A 476 37.83 -24.62 66.90
N ILE A 477 38.73 -24.64 67.89
CA ILE A 477 40.20 -24.62 67.87
C ILE A 477 40.86 -25.99 67.61
N TRP A 478 40.59 -27.15 68.22
CA TRP A 478 39.92 -27.56 69.47
C TRP A 478 38.44 -27.18 69.72
N VAL A 479 37.45 -28.07 69.52
CA VAL A 479 37.42 -29.31 68.71
C VAL A 479 36.00 -29.53 68.13
N ASP A 480 35.17 -30.40 68.71
CA ASP A 480 33.88 -30.95 68.27
C ASP A 480 33.35 -31.89 69.41
N ARG A 481 32.26 -32.65 69.18
CA ARG A 481 31.72 -33.74 70.06
C ARG A 481 30.92 -33.27 71.31
N GLU A 482 30.35 -34.26 72.03
CA GLU A 482 29.91 -34.16 73.44
C GLU A 482 28.70 -33.22 73.71
N THR A 483 28.42 -32.87 74.98
CA THR A 483 27.05 -32.68 75.53
C THR A 483 26.94 -31.59 76.62
N LEU A 484 25.70 -31.14 76.95
CA LEU A 484 25.26 -30.13 77.97
C LEU A 484 25.22 -28.65 77.50
N SER A 485 24.40 -27.71 78.03
CA SER A 485 23.19 -27.73 78.91
C SER A 485 22.42 -26.38 78.89
N SER A 486 21.13 -26.40 79.33
CA SER A 486 20.16 -25.30 79.60
C SER A 486 20.13 -24.09 78.65
#